data_AF-A0A8H3B6Q0-F1
#
_entry.id   AF-A0A8H3B6Q0-F1
#
_cell.length_a   1.000
_cell.length_b   1.000
_cell.length_c   1.000
_cell.angle_alpha   90.00
_cell.angle_beta   90.00
_cell.angle_gamma   90.00
#
_symmetry.space_group_name_H-M   'P 1'
#
loop_
_entity.id
_entity.type
_entity.pdbx_description
1 polymer ?
#
loop_
_entity_poly.entity_id
_entity_poly.type
_entity_poly.pdbx_seq_one_letter_code
_entity_poly.pdbx_strand_id
1 'polypeptide(L)'
;MAVANVPLTHDFIPALTALDPYHQYFTSPLSGGMVNFTVRVHISDTIEEHECPFGDARSVVAKYAPAFVASLGESAPFSQYRQVIEARALALLSQPTISAYIQSSGVAFPKLLHHDSNANILIMSDLGETNTLDKWLISSPDIEVATKVGGSFGEFISQLGTISEDTNQGKRLPRRI
;
A
#
# COMPACT_ATOMS: atom_id res chain seq x y z
N MET A 1 18.51 0.34 -33.42
CA MET A 1 18.06 1.46 -32.57
C MET A 1 17.06 0.92 -31.58
N ALA A 2 17.40 0.87 -30.30
CA ALA A 2 16.47 0.45 -29.26
C ALA A 2 15.48 1.59 -29.03
N VAL A 3 14.21 1.33 -29.31
CA VAL A 3 13.13 2.25 -28.95
C VAL A 3 13.15 2.32 -27.43
N ALA A 4 13.44 3.50 -26.87
CA ALA A 4 13.29 3.70 -25.44
C ALA A 4 11.81 3.44 -25.12
N ASN A 5 11.53 2.31 -24.47
CA ASN A 5 10.20 1.97 -24.00
C ASN A 5 9.83 3.08 -23.02
N VAL A 6 9.00 4.03 -23.46
CA VAL A 6 8.35 4.96 -22.54
C VAL A 6 7.60 4.06 -21.56
N PRO A 7 7.90 4.12 -20.24
CA PRO A 7 7.16 3.33 -19.27
C PRO A 7 5.68 3.64 -19.49
N LEU A 8 4.86 2.62 -19.67
CA LEU A 8 3.42 2.82 -19.64
C LEU A 8 3.12 3.55 -18.32
N THR A 9 2.39 4.65 -18.40
CA THR A 9 1.95 5.39 -17.22
C THR A 9 0.43 5.33 -17.17
N HIS A 10 -0.10 5.38 -15.97
CA HIS A 10 -1.53 5.58 -15.76
C HIS A 10 -1.72 6.98 -15.20
N ASP A 11 -2.63 7.73 -15.81
CA ASP A 11 -3.01 9.04 -15.31
C ASP A 11 -4.09 8.88 -14.23
N PHE A 12 -3.70 9.10 -12.98
CA PHE A 12 -4.60 9.01 -11.83
C PHE A 12 -5.42 10.29 -11.62
N ILE A 13 -5.04 11.41 -12.27
CA ILE A 13 -5.62 12.72 -11.98
C ILE A 13 -7.13 12.75 -12.22
N PRO A 14 -7.69 12.22 -13.33
CA PRO A 14 -9.14 12.23 -13.55
C PRO A 14 -9.91 11.49 -12.44
N ALA A 15 -9.39 10.35 -11.96
CA ALA A 15 -10.03 9.57 -10.91
C ALA A 15 -9.95 10.28 -9.54
N LEU A 16 -8.81 10.92 -9.24
CA LEU A 16 -8.63 11.68 -8.01
C LEU A 16 -9.54 12.92 -7.98
N THR A 17 -9.58 13.69 -9.07
CA THR A 17 -10.46 14.86 -9.20
C THR A 17 -11.95 14.48 -9.16
N ALA A 18 -12.31 13.30 -9.68
CA ALA A 18 -13.68 12.79 -9.57
C ALA A 18 -14.04 12.39 -8.12
N LEU A 19 -13.06 11.91 -7.35
CA LEU A 19 -13.24 11.54 -5.94
C LEU A 19 -13.32 12.77 -5.04
N ASP A 20 -12.48 13.77 -5.30
CA ASP A 20 -12.41 15.01 -4.55
C ASP A 20 -11.90 16.15 -5.46
N PRO A 21 -12.80 17.05 -5.93
CA PRO A 21 -12.43 18.13 -6.84
C PRO A 21 -11.83 19.37 -6.13
N TYR A 22 -11.73 19.37 -4.80
CA TYR A 22 -11.32 20.55 -4.02
C TYR A 22 -9.80 20.67 -3.87
N HIS A 23 -9.06 19.63 -4.29
CA HIS A 23 -7.60 19.61 -4.25
C HIS A 23 -7.01 19.47 -5.65
N GLN A 24 -5.81 20.03 -5.81
CA GLN A 24 -4.94 19.71 -6.93
C GLN A 24 -4.06 18.52 -6.56
N TYR A 25 -3.84 17.65 -7.54
CA TYR A 25 -3.06 16.44 -7.38
C TYR A 25 -1.83 16.45 -8.28
N PHE A 26 -0.72 15.97 -7.74
CA PHE A 26 0.53 15.77 -8.48
C PHE A 26 1.05 14.37 -8.22
N THR A 27 1.58 13.71 -9.24
CA THR A 27 2.06 12.33 -9.10
C THR A 27 3.55 12.22 -9.30
N SER A 28 4.23 11.49 -8.42
CA SER A 28 5.61 11.05 -8.61
C SER A 28 5.68 9.53 -8.69
N PRO A 29 6.33 8.93 -9.71
CA PRO A 29 6.48 7.48 -9.80
C PRO A 29 7.17 6.89 -8.57
N LEU A 30 6.70 5.72 -8.12
CA LEU A 30 7.39 4.94 -7.10
C LEU A 30 8.14 3.77 -7.74
N SER A 31 9.33 3.47 -7.22
CA SER A 31 10.15 2.35 -7.67
C SER A 31 9.79 1.05 -6.94
N GLY A 32 10.12 -0.10 -7.54
CA GLY A 32 10.02 -1.41 -6.89
C GLY A 32 8.79 -2.26 -7.24
N GLY A 33 7.82 -1.72 -7.97
CA GLY A 33 6.65 -2.47 -8.46
C GLY A 33 6.78 -2.87 -9.93
N MET A 34 6.79 -4.18 -10.23
CA MET A 34 6.77 -4.68 -11.62
C MET A 34 5.37 -4.91 -12.18
N VAL A 35 4.38 -5.07 -11.29
CA VAL A 35 3.06 -5.62 -11.65
C VAL A 35 2.00 -4.54 -11.85
N ASN A 36 2.09 -3.43 -11.11
CA ASN A 36 1.12 -2.35 -11.12
C ASN A 36 1.81 -1.03 -11.45
N PHE A 37 1.08 -0.09 -12.05
CA PHE A 37 1.53 1.29 -12.08
C PHE A 37 1.27 1.91 -10.72
N THR A 38 2.33 2.38 -10.06
CA THR A 38 2.27 2.86 -8.68
C THR A 38 2.89 4.25 -8.60
N VAL A 39 2.15 5.19 -8.04
CA VAL A 39 2.61 6.57 -7.85
C VAL A 39 2.35 7.02 -6.43
N ARG A 40 3.19 7.91 -5.93
CA ARG A 40 2.82 8.78 -4.82
C ARG A 40 2.04 9.96 -5.39
N VAL A 41 0.88 10.19 -4.81
CA VAL A 41 0.02 11.35 -5.08
C VAL A 41 0.28 12.37 -3.98
N HIS A 42 0.61 13.59 -4.36
CA HIS A 42 0.72 14.75 -3.48
C HIS A 42 -0.57 15.56 -3.59
N ILE A 43 -1.09 15.97 -2.43
CA ILE A 43 -2.39 16.64 -2.29
C ILE A 43 -2.11 18.09 -1.89
N SER A 44 -2.58 19.05 -2.71
CA SER A 44 -2.43 20.47 -2.40
C SER A 44 -3.22 20.88 -1.15
N ASP A 45 -2.98 22.09 -0.64
CA ASP A 45 -3.98 22.73 0.23
C ASP A 45 -5.32 22.85 -0.47
N THR A 46 -6.40 22.78 0.30
CA THR A 46 -7.76 23.05 -0.20
C THR A 46 -7.93 24.54 -0.50
N ILE A 47 -8.74 24.84 -1.50
CA ILE A 47 -9.15 26.21 -1.85
C ILE A 47 -10.35 26.70 -1.01
N GLU A 48 -11.07 25.79 -0.34
CA GLU A 48 -12.27 26.07 0.47
C GLU A 48 -12.37 25.14 1.68
N GLU A 49 -13.26 25.42 2.66
CA GLU A 49 -13.50 24.48 3.77
C GLU A 49 -14.09 23.16 3.24
N HIS A 50 -13.28 22.10 3.22
CA HIS A 50 -13.64 20.77 2.72
C HIS A 50 -12.96 19.69 3.56
N GLU A 51 -13.69 18.61 3.87
CA GLU A 51 -13.14 17.43 4.51
C GLU A 51 -12.62 16.48 3.42
N CYS A 52 -11.30 16.47 3.24
CA CYS A 52 -10.63 15.59 2.29
C CYS A 52 -10.95 14.11 2.62
N PRO A 53 -11.28 13.26 1.63
CA PRO A 53 -11.53 11.83 1.85
C PRO A 53 -10.30 11.08 2.38
N PHE A 54 -9.13 11.70 2.32
CA PHE A 54 -7.87 11.17 2.85
C PHE A 54 -7.50 11.78 4.22
N GLY A 55 -8.41 12.53 4.85
CA GLY A 55 -8.17 13.26 6.10
C GLY A 55 -7.08 14.33 5.93
N ASP A 56 -6.24 14.49 6.96
CA ASP A 56 -5.15 15.47 6.95
C ASP A 56 -3.91 15.04 6.12
N ALA A 57 -4.03 13.97 5.32
CA ALA A 57 -2.92 13.44 4.54
C ALA A 57 -2.46 14.43 3.47
N ARG A 58 -1.16 14.70 3.43
CA ARG A 58 -0.50 15.47 2.35
C ARG A 58 -0.09 14.62 1.16
N SER A 59 -0.04 13.30 1.36
CA SER A 59 0.23 12.35 0.30
C SER A 59 -0.46 11.02 0.54
N VAL A 60 -0.76 10.35 -0.56
CA VAL A 60 -1.28 8.97 -0.60
C VAL A 60 -0.54 8.18 -1.69
N VAL A 61 -0.68 6.87 -1.70
CA VAL A 61 -0.16 6.02 -2.78
C VAL A 61 -1.32 5.49 -3.60
N ALA A 62 -1.26 5.71 -4.92
CA ALA A 62 -2.25 5.20 -5.87
C ALA A 62 -1.63 4.09 -6.72
N LYS A 63 -2.43 3.04 -6.96
CA LYS A 63 -2.07 1.84 -7.72
C LYS A 63 -3.12 1.57 -8.78
N TYR A 64 -2.69 1.40 -10.02
CA TYR A 64 -3.51 0.91 -11.13
C TYR A 64 -3.04 -0.48 -11.54
N ALA A 65 -3.99 -1.41 -11.61
CA ALA A 65 -3.76 -2.80 -11.99
C ALA A 65 -4.19 -3.04 -13.45
N PRO A 66 -3.27 -2.99 -14.44
CA PRO A 66 -3.60 -3.35 -15.81
C PRO A 66 -3.88 -4.86 -15.95
N ALA A 67 -4.50 -5.29 -17.05
CA ALA A 67 -4.73 -6.70 -17.36
C ALA A 67 -3.45 -7.50 -17.75
N PHE A 68 -2.27 -6.98 -17.39
CA PHE A 68 -0.96 -7.52 -17.67
C PHE A 68 0.05 -7.13 -16.58
N VAL A 69 1.28 -7.65 -16.64
CA VAL A 69 2.39 -7.22 -15.79
C VAL A 69 2.93 -5.88 -16.31
N ALA A 70 2.82 -4.80 -15.51
CA ALA A 70 3.17 -3.44 -15.92
C ALA A 70 4.58 -3.31 -16.57
N SER A 71 5.57 -4.06 -16.09
CA SER A 71 6.94 -4.03 -16.64
C SER A 71 7.15 -4.82 -17.94
N LEU A 72 6.24 -5.74 -18.27
CA LEU A 72 6.33 -6.64 -19.44
C LEU A 72 5.28 -6.33 -20.52
N GLY A 73 4.31 -5.49 -20.21
CA GLY A 73 3.21 -5.13 -21.11
C GLY A 73 2.27 -6.30 -21.41
N GLU A 74 1.41 -6.11 -22.41
CA GLU A 74 0.33 -7.05 -22.78
C GLU A 74 0.80 -8.46 -23.12
N SER A 75 2.10 -8.64 -23.45
CA SER A 75 2.72 -9.94 -23.69
C SER A 75 2.74 -10.87 -22.47
N ALA A 76 2.55 -10.33 -21.25
CA ALA A 76 2.43 -11.07 -20.01
C ALA A 76 1.08 -10.78 -19.33
N PRO A 77 -0.03 -11.39 -19.80
CA PRO A 77 -1.36 -11.21 -19.22
C PRO A 77 -1.39 -11.57 -17.74
N PHE A 78 -2.09 -10.77 -16.95
CA PHE A 78 -2.24 -11.02 -15.52
C PHE A 78 -3.55 -10.45 -15.00
N SER A 79 -4.31 -11.27 -14.30
CA SER A 79 -5.66 -10.91 -13.83
C SER A 79 -5.64 -9.68 -12.93
N GLN A 80 -6.55 -8.74 -13.20
CA GLN A 80 -6.76 -7.53 -12.39
C GLN A 80 -7.38 -7.84 -11.03
N TYR A 81 -7.99 -9.03 -10.88
CA TYR A 81 -8.54 -9.51 -9.61
C TYR A 81 -7.52 -9.52 -8.46
N ARG A 82 -6.21 -9.53 -8.76
CA ARG A 82 -5.14 -9.34 -7.78
C ARG A 82 -5.32 -8.08 -6.92
N GLN A 83 -5.85 -7.00 -7.48
CA GLN A 83 -6.07 -5.76 -6.74
C GLN A 83 -7.23 -5.88 -5.75
N VAL A 84 -8.27 -6.67 -6.09
CA VAL A 84 -9.35 -7.01 -5.16
C VAL A 84 -8.83 -7.77 -3.96
N ILE A 85 -7.89 -8.71 -4.18
CA ILE A 85 -7.23 -9.44 -3.10
C ILE A 85 -6.40 -8.47 -2.23
N GLU A 86 -5.64 -7.56 -2.84
CA GLU A 86 -4.87 -6.53 -2.14
C GLU A 86 -5.77 -5.65 -1.27
N ALA A 87 -6.85 -5.09 -1.83
CA ALA A 87 -7.81 -4.29 -1.09
C ALA A 87 -8.39 -5.03 0.12
N ARG A 88 -8.78 -6.30 -0.07
CA ARG A 88 -9.31 -7.14 1.02
C ARG A 88 -8.27 -7.41 2.10
N ALA A 89 -7.02 -7.64 1.72
CA ALA A 89 -5.93 -7.82 2.69
C ALA A 89 -5.70 -6.55 3.52
N LEU A 90 -5.64 -5.38 2.89
CA LEU A 90 -5.50 -4.09 3.60
C LEU A 90 -6.69 -3.81 4.53
N ALA A 91 -7.91 -4.17 4.11
CA ALA A 91 -9.11 -4.06 4.94
C ALA A 91 -9.06 -5.00 6.16
N LEU A 92 -8.57 -6.23 5.98
CA LEU A 92 -8.37 -7.19 7.07
C LEU A 92 -7.35 -6.67 8.09
N LEU A 93 -6.21 -6.15 7.64
CA LEU A 93 -5.18 -5.58 8.52
C LEU A 93 -5.68 -4.34 9.29
N SER A 94 -6.67 -3.65 8.75
CA SER A 94 -7.33 -2.50 9.39
C SER A 94 -8.36 -2.89 10.45
N GLN A 95 -8.69 -4.18 10.62
CA GLN A 95 -9.63 -4.59 11.68
C GLN A 95 -9.07 -4.25 13.06
N PRO A 96 -9.90 -3.80 14.03
CA PRO A 96 -9.40 -3.26 15.30
C PRO A 96 -8.47 -4.20 16.08
N THR A 97 -8.76 -5.51 16.11
CA THR A 97 -7.93 -6.50 16.81
C THR A 97 -6.56 -6.68 16.16
N ILE A 98 -6.53 -6.77 14.83
CA ILE A 98 -5.30 -6.94 14.05
C ILE A 98 -4.50 -5.63 14.05
N SER A 99 -5.16 -4.50 13.85
CA SER A 99 -4.54 -3.19 13.82
C SER A 99 -3.90 -2.84 15.18
N ALA A 100 -4.57 -3.12 16.30
CA ALA A 100 -4.01 -2.92 17.64
C ALA A 100 -2.75 -3.75 17.86
N TYR A 101 -2.74 -5.00 17.38
CA TYR A 101 -1.55 -5.84 17.42
C TYR A 101 -0.41 -5.25 16.59
N ILE A 102 -0.67 -4.90 15.33
CA ILE A 102 0.34 -4.30 14.43
C ILE A 102 0.93 -3.01 15.03
N GLN A 103 0.09 -2.15 15.62
CA GLN A 103 0.56 -0.94 16.30
C GLN A 103 1.49 -1.26 17.48
N SER A 104 1.19 -2.32 18.24
CA SER A 104 2.03 -2.75 19.36
C SER A 104 3.35 -3.39 18.95
N SER A 105 3.45 -3.93 17.73
CA SER A 105 4.64 -4.61 17.22
C SER A 105 5.67 -3.68 16.58
N GLY A 106 5.41 -2.37 16.54
CA GLY A 106 6.28 -1.39 15.87
C GLY A 106 6.29 -1.52 14.34
N VAL A 107 5.32 -2.23 13.76
CA VAL A 107 5.18 -2.38 12.31
C VAL A 107 4.14 -1.36 11.83
N ALA A 108 4.49 -0.61 10.79
CA ALA A 108 3.54 0.24 10.08
C ALA A 108 3.09 -0.46 8.79
N PHE A 109 1.81 -0.33 8.44
CA PHE A 109 1.26 -0.84 7.20
C PHE A 109 0.43 0.24 6.52
N PRO A 110 0.34 0.24 5.17
CA PRO A 110 -0.50 1.18 4.47
C PRO A 110 -1.97 0.83 4.73
N LYS A 111 -2.79 1.83 5.08
CA LYS A 111 -4.23 1.65 5.29
C LYS A 111 -4.94 1.76 3.95
N LEU A 112 -5.97 0.95 3.73
CA LEU A 112 -6.85 1.13 2.57
C LEU A 112 -7.65 2.43 2.73
N LEU A 113 -7.57 3.32 1.75
CA LEU A 113 -8.34 4.57 1.73
C LEU A 113 -9.48 4.50 0.70
N HIS A 114 -9.21 3.95 -0.48
CA HIS A 114 -10.20 3.81 -1.54
C HIS A 114 -9.87 2.63 -2.46
N HIS A 115 -10.91 1.98 -3.01
CA HIS A 115 -10.75 0.96 -4.03
C HIS A 115 -11.93 1.01 -5.01
N ASP A 116 -11.63 1.28 -6.28
CA ASP A 116 -12.55 1.21 -7.39
C ASP A 116 -12.19 0.00 -8.25
N SER A 117 -12.97 -1.07 -8.11
CA SER A 117 -12.76 -2.31 -8.87
C SER A 117 -13.12 -2.18 -10.35
N ASN A 118 -13.92 -1.18 -10.75
CA ASN A 118 -14.28 -0.97 -12.14
C ASN A 118 -13.16 -0.25 -12.88
N ALA A 119 -12.58 0.77 -12.25
CA ALA A 119 -11.41 1.49 -12.77
C ALA A 119 -10.09 0.75 -12.54
N ASN A 120 -10.09 -0.29 -11.69
CA ASN A 120 -8.89 -1.01 -11.23
C ASN A 120 -7.89 -0.06 -10.53
N ILE A 121 -8.42 0.81 -9.68
CA ILE A 121 -7.65 1.79 -8.91
C ILE A 121 -7.76 1.46 -7.42
N LEU A 122 -6.62 1.47 -6.73
CA LEU A 122 -6.51 1.32 -5.28
C LEU A 122 -5.70 2.49 -4.73
N ILE A 123 -6.22 3.14 -3.70
CA ILE A 123 -5.55 4.22 -2.97
C ILE A 123 -5.33 3.77 -1.53
N MET A 124 -4.11 3.93 -1.06
CA MET A 124 -3.68 3.57 0.30
C MET A 124 -2.87 4.68 0.94
N SER A 125 -2.80 4.68 2.28
CA SER A 125 -2.00 5.67 3.00
C SER A 125 -0.52 5.59 2.61
N ASP A 126 0.14 6.73 2.54
CA ASP A 126 1.57 6.80 2.31
C ASP A 126 2.35 6.50 3.61
N LEU A 127 3.40 5.70 3.50
CA LEU A 127 4.33 5.41 4.61
C LEU A 127 5.51 6.38 4.63
N GLY A 128 5.56 7.33 3.69
CA GLY A 128 6.62 8.32 3.57
C GLY A 128 7.86 7.76 2.88
N GLU A 129 8.99 8.44 3.11
CA GLU A 129 10.27 8.03 2.54
C GLU A 129 10.89 6.89 3.35
N THR A 130 10.75 5.66 2.84
CA THR A 130 11.30 4.46 3.47
C THR A 130 12.20 3.69 2.53
N ASN A 131 13.28 3.11 3.06
CA ASN A 131 14.09 2.17 2.29
C ASN A 131 13.33 0.86 2.09
N THR A 132 13.39 0.34 0.88
CA THR A 132 12.99 -1.03 0.60
C THR A 132 13.98 -2.01 1.24
N LEU A 133 13.54 -3.24 1.51
CA LEU A 133 14.37 -4.25 2.17
C LEU A 133 15.66 -4.54 1.38
N ASP A 134 15.57 -4.59 0.05
CA ASP A 134 16.74 -4.78 -0.84
C ASP A 134 17.75 -3.65 -0.69
N LYS A 135 17.32 -2.39 -0.72
CA LYS A 135 18.20 -1.22 -0.52
C LYS A 135 18.85 -1.25 0.86
N TRP A 136 18.08 -1.59 1.88
CA TRP A 136 18.60 -1.71 3.24
C TRP A 136 19.63 -2.84 3.35
N LEU A 137 19.38 -4.02 2.78
CA LEU A 137 20.36 -5.12 2.79
C LEU A 137 21.64 -4.78 2.01
N ILE A 138 21.51 -4.11 0.86
CA ILE A 138 22.66 -3.64 0.06
C ILE A 138 23.51 -2.64 0.86
N SER A 139 22.89 -1.83 1.73
CA SER A 139 23.63 -0.93 2.62
C SER A 139 24.49 -1.65 3.66
N SER A 140 24.44 -2.99 3.70
CA SER A 140 25.25 -3.86 4.56
C SER A 140 25.09 -3.50 6.04
N PRO A 141 23.87 -3.65 6.60
CA PRO A 141 23.63 -3.34 8.00
C PRO A 141 24.47 -4.24 8.90
N ASP A 142 24.78 -3.75 10.08
CA ASP A 142 25.46 -4.53 11.10
C ASP A 142 24.70 -5.84 11.40
N ILE A 143 25.45 -6.93 11.65
CA ILE A 143 24.87 -8.27 11.81
C ILE A 143 23.92 -8.36 13.02
N GLU A 144 24.21 -7.63 14.11
CA GLU A 144 23.36 -7.59 15.29
C GLU A 144 22.05 -6.86 14.97
N VAL A 145 22.14 -5.76 14.22
CA VAL A 145 20.97 -5.02 13.73
C VAL A 145 20.13 -5.90 12.80
N ALA A 146 20.76 -6.60 11.87
CA ALA A 146 20.08 -7.50 10.95
C ALA A 146 19.39 -8.67 11.68
N THR A 147 20.06 -9.24 12.68
CA THR A 147 19.52 -10.31 13.53
C THR A 147 18.30 -9.82 14.31
N LYS A 148 18.38 -8.62 14.89
CA LYS A 148 17.26 -8.01 15.63
C LYS A 148 16.06 -7.75 14.72
N VAL A 149 16.28 -7.11 13.57
CA VAL A 149 15.21 -6.83 12.60
C VAL A 149 14.57 -8.12 12.08
N GLY A 150 15.38 -9.12 11.73
CA GLY A 150 14.91 -10.42 11.30
C GLY A 150 14.09 -11.15 12.38
N GLY A 151 14.55 -11.10 13.63
CA GLY A 151 13.82 -11.65 14.78
C GLY A 151 12.47 -10.99 14.99
N SER A 152 12.43 -9.65 15.03
CA SER A 152 11.18 -8.89 15.18
C SER A 152 10.21 -9.14 14.02
N PHE A 153 10.71 -9.23 12.78
CA PHE A 153 9.88 -9.53 11.62
C PHE A 153 9.31 -10.95 11.66
N GLY A 154 10.12 -11.94 12.05
CA GLY A 154 9.66 -13.33 12.21
C GLY A 154 8.59 -13.47 13.30
N GLU A 155 8.78 -12.83 14.45
CA GLU A 155 7.79 -12.80 15.53
C GLU A 155 6.48 -12.16 15.06
N PHE A 156 6.57 -11.04 14.34
CA PHE A 156 5.42 -10.35 13.78
C PHE A 156 4.58 -11.25 12.87
N ILE A 157 5.21 -11.93 11.90
CA ILE A 157 4.50 -12.80 10.95
C ILE A 157 3.84 -13.99 11.67
N SER A 158 4.53 -14.58 12.65
CA SER A 158 4.00 -15.71 13.43
C SER A 158 2.73 -15.35 14.22
N GLN A 159 2.77 -14.21 14.92
CA GLN A 159 1.65 -13.74 15.73
C GLN A 159 0.48 -13.22 14.86
N LEU A 160 0.76 -12.55 13.73
CA LEU A 160 -0.27 -12.13 12.79
C LEU A 160 -1.10 -13.32 12.28
N GLY A 161 -0.45 -14.45 11.97
CA GLY A 161 -1.12 -15.68 11.57
C GLY A 161 -2.08 -16.20 12.64
N THR A 162 -1.64 -16.22 13.90
CA THR A 162 -2.44 -16.70 15.03
C THR A 162 -3.70 -15.85 15.27
N ILE A 163 -3.55 -14.51 15.24
CA ILE A 163 -4.68 -13.58 15.48
C ILE A 163 -5.72 -13.67 14.36
N SER A 164 -5.27 -13.89 13.12
CA SER A 164 -6.15 -14.07 11.96
C SER A 164 -7.01 -15.33 12.09
N GLU A 165 -6.43 -16.43 12.57
CA GLU A 165 -7.17 -17.68 12.80
C GLU A 165 -8.21 -17.55 13.91
N ASP A 166 -7.86 -16.90 15.03
CA ASP A 166 -8.78 -16.69 16.16
C ASP A 166 -9.96 -15.78 15.80
N THR A 167 -9.71 -14.74 14.99
CA THR A 167 -10.75 -13.81 14.52
C THR A 167 -11.76 -14.53 13.63
N ASN A 168 -11.30 -15.44 12.76
CA ASN A 168 -12.17 -16.24 11.90
C ASN A 168 -12.95 -17.32 12.67
N GLN A 169 -12.44 -17.77 13.82
CA GLN A 169 -13.11 -18.76 14.67
C GLN A 169 -14.07 -18.14 15.72
N GLY A 170 -14.22 -16.81 15.75
CA GLY A 170 -15.11 -16.12 16.70
C GLY A 170 -14.68 -16.25 18.17
N LYS A 171 -13.44 -16.65 18.45
CA LYS A 171 -12.94 -16.78 19.82
C LYS A 171 -12.46 -15.43 20.33
N ARG A 172 -13.16 -14.89 21.34
CA ARG A 172 -12.69 -13.73 22.11
C ARG A 172 -11.38 -14.09 22.82
N LEU A 173 -10.30 -13.39 22.48
CA LEU A 173 -9.03 -13.46 23.21
C LEU A 173 -9.25 -13.16 24.71
N PRO A 174 -8.60 -13.90 25.63
CA PRO A 174 -8.71 -13.66 27.05
C PRO A 174 -8.11 -12.29 27.39
N ARG A 175 -8.90 -11.43 28.03
CA ARG A 175 -8.43 -10.17 28.61
C ARG A 175 -7.36 -10.51 29.65
N ARG A 176 -6.10 -10.14 29.39
CA ARG A 176 -5.10 -10.10 30.46
C ARG A 176 -5.32 -8.82 31.28
N ILE A 177 -5.41 -9.03 32.59
CA ILE A 177 -5.61 -8.07 33.68
C ILE A 177 -4.31 -7.31 33.92
#